data_AF-A0A3M1EUA1-F1
#
_entry.id   AF-A0A3M1EUA1-F1
#
_cell.length_a   1.000
_cell.length_b   1.000
_cell.length_c   1.000
_cell.angle_alpha   90.00
_cell.angle_beta   90.00
_cell.angle_gamma   90.00
#
_symmetry.space_group_name_H-M   'P 1'
#
loop_
_entity.id
_entity.type
_entity.pdbx_description
1 polymer ?
#
loop_
_entity_poly.entity_id
_entity_poly.type
_entity_poly.pdbx_seq_one_letter_code
_entity_poly.pdbx_strand_id
1 'polypeptide(L)'
;MTVSAGRKAASSVVAGLSHLPYYFLQPVRLFRLYDRRHLRADLIAGLTVGLILVPQSIAVALLAELPATMGLYTAIVGAIIGALWGSSNQMHTGPTAPMSLLIFSVLVTIVSPDRP
;
A
#
# COMPACT_ATOMS: atom_id res chain seq x y z
N MET A 1 -23.43 -27.71 29.44
CA MET A 1 -22.23 -27.67 28.58
C MET A 1 -22.19 -26.51 27.57
N THR A 2 -23.30 -25.80 27.30
CA THR A 2 -23.39 -24.75 26.26
C THR A 2 -22.87 -23.35 26.69
N VAL A 3 -22.81 -23.05 27.98
CA VAL A 3 -22.39 -21.73 28.52
C VAL A 3 -20.88 -21.46 28.37
N SER A 4 -20.05 -22.50 28.31
CA SER A 4 -18.59 -22.39 28.18
C SER A 4 -18.15 -21.89 26.79
N ALA A 5 -18.87 -22.30 25.75
CA ALA A 5 -18.57 -21.91 24.36
C ALA A 5 -18.80 -20.41 24.10
N GLY A 6 -19.88 -19.84 24.64
CA GLY A 6 -20.17 -18.40 24.51
C GLY A 6 -19.14 -17.49 25.19
N ARG A 7 -18.54 -17.94 26.30
CA ARG A 7 -17.53 -17.18 27.05
C ARG A 7 -16.17 -17.16 26.33
N LYS A 8 -15.79 -18.26 25.65
CA LYS A 8 -14.59 -18.31 24.79
C LYS A 8 -14.74 -17.44 23.54
N ALA A 9 -15.91 -17.46 22.90
CA ALA A 9 -16.17 -16.58 21.75
C ALA A 9 -16.06 -15.10 22.14
N ALA A 10 -16.65 -14.71 23.28
CA ALA A 10 -16.52 -13.36 23.81
C ALA A 10 -15.07 -12.98 24.13
N SER A 11 -14.28 -13.88 24.74
CA SER A 11 -12.87 -13.60 25.03
C SER A 11 -12.00 -13.48 23.77
N SER A 12 -12.29 -14.26 22.72
CA SER A 12 -11.55 -14.18 21.44
C SER A 12 -11.84 -12.89 20.69
N VAL A 13 -13.09 -12.40 20.75
CA VAL A 13 -13.47 -11.12 20.16
C VAL A 13 -12.83 -9.97 20.93
N VAL A 14 -12.86 -10.00 22.26
CA VAL A 14 -12.21 -8.99 23.11
C VAL A 14 -10.68 -9.01 22.94
N ALA A 15 -10.07 -10.19 22.82
CA ALA A 15 -8.65 -10.33 22.48
C ALA A 15 -8.34 -9.75 21.08
N GLY A 16 -9.16 -10.05 20.07
CA GLY A 16 -9.06 -9.47 18.72
C GLY A 16 -9.13 -7.93 18.72
N LEU A 17 -10.07 -7.37 19.49
CA LEU A 17 -10.22 -5.92 19.69
C LEU A 17 -9.00 -5.30 20.38
N SER A 18 -8.31 -6.03 21.26
CA SER A 18 -7.08 -5.55 21.89
C SER A 18 -5.92 -5.36 20.89
N HIS A 19 -5.97 -6.01 19.72
CA HIS A 19 -4.94 -5.90 18.68
C HIS A 19 -5.19 -4.75 17.69
N LEU A 20 -6.41 -4.19 17.63
CA LEU A 20 -6.75 -3.03 16.77
C LEU A 20 -5.82 -1.82 16.92
N PRO A 21 -5.46 -1.36 18.14
CA PRO A 21 -4.55 -0.22 18.28
C PRO A 21 -3.14 -0.53 17.74
N TYR A 22 -2.73 -1.80 17.64
CA TYR A 22 -1.42 -2.18 17.10
C TYR A 22 -1.29 -1.96 15.60
N TYR A 23 -2.38 -2.03 14.83
CA TYR A 23 -2.36 -1.72 13.40
C TYR A 23 -2.19 -0.22 13.14
N PHE A 24 -2.78 0.64 13.99
CA PHE A 24 -2.58 2.09 13.89
C PHE A 24 -1.19 2.54 14.36
N LEU A 25 -0.58 1.82 15.32
CA LEU A 25 0.76 2.10 15.84
C LEU A 25 1.89 1.44 15.04
N GLN A 26 1.59 0.86 13.88
CA GLN A 26 2.56 0.15 13.05
C GLN A 26 3.79 0.99 12.66
N PRO A 27 3.67 2.28 12.28
CA PRO A 27 4.83 3.12 11.99
C PRO A 27 5.80 3.19 13.16
N VAL A 28 5.28 3.38 14.38
CA VAL A 28 6.09 3.50 15.60
C VAL A 28 6.79 2.17 15.92
N ARG A 29 6.11 1.04 15.70
CA ARG A 29 6.72 -0.30 15.89
C ARG A 29 7.84 -0.56 14.90
N LEU A 30 7.68 -0.16 13.64
CA LEU A 30 8.69 -0.31 12.60
C LEU A 30 9.99 0.37 13.02
N PHE A 31 9.93 1.64 13.41
CA PHE A 31 11.11 2.39 13.86
C PHE A 31 11.73 1.81 15.14
N ARG A 32 10.92 1.29 16.07
CA ARG A 32 11.42 0.80 17.37
C ARG A 32 12.07 -0.58 17.30
N LEU A 33 11.67 -1.41 16.34
CA LEU A 33 12.18 -2.78 16.15
C LEU A 33 13.21 -2.90 15.01
N TYR A 34 13.54 -1.78 14.35
CA TYR A 34 14.46 -1.77 13.21
C TYR A 34 15.91 -2.03 13.63
N ASP A 35 16.52 -3.08 13.08
CA ASP A 35 17.94 -3.36 13.26
C ASP A 35 18.75 -2.62 12.17
N ARG A 36 19.67 -1.76 12.62
CA ARG A 36 20.54 -0.95 11.76
C ARG A 36 21.44 -1.78 10.85
N ARG A 37 21.65 -3.07 11.12
CA ARG A 37 22.40 -3.98 10.24
C ARG A 37 21.72 -4.13 8.86
N HIS A 38 20.39 -3.98 8.79
CA HIS A 38 19.64 -4.09 7.54
C HIS A 38 19.67 -2.81 6.69
N LEU A 39 20.11 -1.67 7.25
CA LEU A 39 20.06 -0.37 6.57
C LEU A 39 20.73 -0.36 5.20
N ARG A 40 21.89 -1.01 5.07
CA ARG A 40 22.61 -1.09 3.79
C ARG A 40 21.84 -1.89 2.75
N ALA A 41 21.28 -3.04 3.15
CA ALA A 41 20.52 -3.90 2.26
C ALA A 41 19.21 -3.22 1.83
N ASP A 42 18.50 -2.60 2.78
CA ASP A 42 17.24 -1.91 2.52
C ASP A 42 17.43 -0.67 1.65
N LEU A 43 18.54 0.06 1.80
CA LEU A 43 18.88 1.20 0.92
C LEU A 43 19.10 0.74 -0.53
N ILE A 44 19.86 -0.33 -0.74
CA ILE A 44 20.11 -0.86 -2.09
C ILE A 44 18.81 -1.39 -2.70
N ALA A 45 18.02 -2.14 -1.92
CA ALA A 45 16.72 -2.65 -2.36
C ALA A 45 15.75 -1.50 -2.70
N GLY A 46 15.64 -0.50 -1.83
CA GLY A 46 14.79 0.67 -2.03
C GLY A 46 15.21 1.50 -3.25
N LEU A 47 16.50 1.70 -3.48
CA LEU A 47 17.00 2.38 -4.67
C LEU A 47 16.68 1.58 -5.95
N THR A 48 16.88 0.27 -5.93
CA THR A 48 16.60 -0.61 -7.06
C THR A 48 15.12 -0.61 -7.42
N VAL A 49 14.24 -0.79 -6.41
CA VAL A 49 12.79 -0.75 -6.59
C VAL A 49 12.34 0.64 -7.04
N GLY A 50 12.88 1.70 -6.43
CA GLY A 50 12.55 3.09 -6.81
C GLY A 50 12.91 3.40 -8.26
N LEU A 51 14.06 2.94 -8.74
CA LEU A 51 14.49 3.14 -10.12
C LEU A 51 13.56 2.45 -11.12
N ILE A 52 13.07 1.25 -10.79
CA ILE A 52 12.09 0.52 -11.62
C ILE A 52 10.72 1.19 -11.55
N LEU A 53 10.34 1.71 -10.39
CA LEU A 53 9.04 2.31 -10.14
C LEU A 53 8.80 3.59 -10.95
N VAL A 54 9.83 4.40 -11.20
CA VAL A 54 9.71 5.65 -11.97
C VAL A 54 9.13 5.41 -13.37
N PRO A 55 9.79 4.64 -14.27
CA PRO A 55 9.25 4.37 -15.60
C PRO A 55 7.95 3.55 -15.54
N GLN A 56 7.83 2.61 -14.60
CA GLN A 56 6.61 1.82 -14.43
C GLN A 56 5.40 2.71 -14.13
N SER A 57 5.53 3.67 -13.22
CA SER A 57 4.43 4.55 -12.82
C SER A 57 3.97 5.46 -13.95
N ILE A 58 4.90 5.93 -14.79
CA ILE A 58 4.60 6.72 -15.98
C ILE A 58 3.81 5.87 -16.97
N ALA A 59 4.30 4.68 -17.31
CA ALA A 59 3.64 3.78 -18.25
C ALA A 59 2.21 3.43 -17.79
N VAL A 60 2.05 3.13 -16.50
CA VAL A 60 0.76 2.76 -15.91
C VAL A 60 -0.21 3.95 -15.85
N ALA A 61 0.25 5.18 -15.64
CA ALA A 61 -0.62 6.36 -15.75
C ALA A 61 -1.10 6.60 -17.19
N LEU A 62 -0.21 6.40 -18.18
CA LEU A 62 -0.57 6.53 -19.59
C LEU A 62 -1.60 5.49 -20.04
N LEU A 63 -1.60 4.29 -19.44
CA LEU A 63 -2.66 3.29 -19.66
C LEU A 63 -4.05 3.76 -19.18
N ALA A 64 -4.10 4.70 -18.23
CA ALA A 64 -5.33 5.29 -17.75
C ALA A 64 -5.71 6.58 -18.50
N GLU A 65 -4.98 6.93 -19.57
CA GLU A 65 -5.06 8.22 -20.27
C GLU A 65 -4.87 9.43 -19.32
N LEU A 66 -4.06 9.25 -18.27
CA LEU A 66 -3.75 10.29 -17.30
C LEU A 66 -2.37 10.93 -17.58
N PRO A 67 -2.16 12.19 -17.15
CA PRO A 67 -0.84 12.82 -17.20
C PRO A 67 0.22 12.00 -16.44
N ALA A 68 1.42 11.88 -17.01
CA ALA A 68 2.54 11.12 -16.40
C ALA A 68 2.88 11.57 -14.97
N THR A 69 2.65 12.84 -14.64
CA THR A 69 2.85 13.40 -13.29
C THR A 69 1.95 12.73 -12.25
N MET A 70 0.72 12.31 -12.61
CA MET A 70 -0.14 11.56 -11.69
C MET A 70 0.42 10.18 -11.37
N GLY A 71 1.05 9.51 -12.34
CA GLY A 71 1.77 8.26 -12.10
C GLY A 71 2.85 8.42 -11.03
N LEU A 72 3.67 9.47 -11.14
CA LEU A 72 4.72 9.75 -10.17
C LEU A 72 4.16 10.08 -8.78
N TYR A 73 3.09 10.88 -8.69
CA TYR A 73 2.46 11.19 -7.41
C TYR A 73 1.89 9.93 -6.73
N THR A 74 1.19 9.09 -7.47
CA THR A 74 0.62 7.85 -6.91
C THR A 74 1.69 6.87 -6.48
N ALA A 75 2.80 6.78 -7.22
CA ALA A 75 3.96 5.96 -6.84
C ALA A 75 4.60 6.42 -5.53
N ILE A 76 4.87 7.73 -5.38
CA ILE A 76 5.51 8.27 -4.17
C ILE A 76 4.58 8.13 -2.96
N VAL A 77 3.33 8.57 -3.09
CA VAL A 77 2.36 8.55 -1.99
C VAL A 77 2.03 7.11 -1.60
N GLY A 78 1.80 6.23 -2.59
CA GLY A 78 1.52 4.82 -2.37
C GLY A 78 2.68 4.09 -1.68
N ALA A 79 3.92 4.37 -2.08
CA ALA A 79 5.10 3.78 -1.45
C ALA A 79 5.27 4.24 0.01
N ILE A 80 5.06 5.53 0.30
CA ILE A 80 5.16 6.06 1.68
C ILE A 80 4.08 5.44 2.58
N ILE A 81 2.82 5.46 2.12
CA ILE A 81 1.71 4.91 2.91
C ILE A 81 1.89 3.40 3.10
N GLY A 82 2.25 2.68 2.02
CA GLY A 82 2.51 1.25 2.06
C GLY A 82 3.69 0.87 2.96
N ALA A 83 4.76 1.66 3.00
CA ALA A 83 5.89 1.40 3.89
C ALA A 83 5.55 1.60 5.38
N LEU A 84 4.61 2.49 5.71
CA LEU A 84 4.25 2.83 7.09
C LEU A 84 3.16 1.91 7.68
N TRP A 85 2.19 1.50 6.85
CA TRP A 85 1.03 0.67 7.25
C TRP A 85 0.95 -0.69 6.56
N GLY A 86 1.95 -1.06 5.77
CA GLY A 86 2.01 -2.37 5.12
C GLY A 86 2.17 -3.48 6.15
N SER A 87 1.41 -4.57 6.02
CA SER A 87 1.50 -5.71 6.95
C SER A 87 2.84 -6.46 6.89
N SER A 88 3.63 -6.20 5.84
CA SER A 88 4.95 -6.80 5.60
C SER A 88 5.98 -5.74 5.22
N ASN A 89 7.17 -5.82 5.83
CA ASN A 89 8.29 -4.91 5.60
C ASN A 89 8.92 -5.03 4.20
N GLN A 90 8.58 -6.09 3.45
CA GLN A 90 9.12 -6.36 2.11
C GLN A 90 8.08 -6.14 1.01
N MET A 91 6.87 -5.71 1.37
CA MET A 91 5.79 -5.47 0.42
C MET A 91 5.95 -4.10 -0.22
N HIS A 92 6.01 -4.07 -1.56
CA HIS A 92 5.95 -2.84 -2.33
C HIS A 92 4.50 -2.50 -2.67
N THR A 93 4.08 -1.26 -2.44
CA THR A 93 2.77 -0.73 -2.83
C THR A 93 2.97 0.40 -3.82
N GLY A 94 2.32 0.31 -4.98
CA GLY A 94 2.48 1.26 -6.07
C GLY A 94 1.41 1.10 -7.16
N PRO A 95 1.44 1.95 -8.21
CA PRO A 95 0.51 1.87 -9.32
C PRO A 95 0.72 0.56 -10.11
N THR A 96 -0.39 -0.12 -10.39
CA THR A 96 -0.39 -1.40 -11.12
C THR A 96 -1.24 -1.29 -12.38
N ALA A 97 -0.87 -2.04 -13.42
CA ALA A 97 -1.59 -2.01 -14.69
C ALA A 97 -3.11 -2.34 -14.56
N PRO A 98 -3.55 -3.32 -13.74
CA PRO A 98 -4.97 -3.59 -13.56
C PRO A 98 -5.72 -2.41 -12.93
N MET A 99 -5.12 -1.72 -11.95
CA MET A 99 -5.72 -0.52 -11.35
C MET A 99 -5.92 0.58 -12.40
N SER A 100 -4.95 0.80 -13.29
CA SER A 100 -5.10 1.80 -14.35
C SER A 100 -6.20 1.49 -15.35
N LEU A 101 -6.37 0.21 -15.73
CA LEU A 101 -7.47 -0.18 -16.60
C LEU A 101 -8.83 0.01 -15.92
N LEU A 102 -8.92 -0.24 -14.60
CA LEU A 102 -10.12 0.04 -13.82
C LEU A 102 -10.41 1.54 -13.76
N ILE A 103 -9.39 2.37 -13.50
CA ILE A 103 -9.52 3.83 -13.50
C ILE A 103 -9.99 4.30 -14.87
N PHE A 104 -9.36 3.84 -15.96
CA PHE A 104 -9.76 4.15 -17.32
C PHE A 104 -11.21 3.80 -17.60
N SER A 105 -11.64 2.59 -17.22
CA SER A 105 -13.00 2.11 -17.39
C SER A 105 -14.03 2.97 -16.65
N VAL A 106 -13.66 3.61 -15.54
CA VAL A 106 -14.53 4.56 -14.84
C VAL A 106 -14.47 5.92 -15.51
N LEU A 107 -13.27 6.42 -15.84
CA LEU A 107 -13.07 7.73 -16.47
C LEU A 107 -13.87 7.87 -17.78
N VAL A 108 -13.86 6.85 -18.64
CA VAL A 108 -14.61 6.86 -19.91
C VAL A 108 -16.13 6.96 -19.72
N THR A 109 -16.65 6.59 -18.53
CA THR A 109 -18.09 6.70 -18.22
C THR A 109 -18.50 8.06 -17.68
N ILE A 110 -17.54 8.82 -17.13
CA ILE A 110 -17.80 10.10 -16.45
C ILE A 110 -17.23 11.31 -17.20
N VAL A 111 -16.28 11.09 -18.11
CA VAL A 111 -15.70 12.10 -19.01
C VAL A 111 -16.04 11.73 -20.45
N SER A 112 -16.71 12.62 -21.18
CA SER A 112 -16.91 12.47 -22.62
C SER A 112 -15.55 12.51 -23.34
N PRO A 113 -15.27 11.63 -24.32
CA PRO A 113 -13.93 11.47 -24.92
C PRO A 113 -13.37 12.68 -25.72
N ASP A 114 -13.95 13.87 -25.58
CA ASP A 114 -13.78 14.99 -26.50
C ASP A 114 -12.96 16.18 -25.94
N ARG A 115 -12.04 15.95 -24.98
CA ARG A 115 -11.01 16.95 -24.66
C ARG A 115 -9.64 16.32 -24.51
N PRO A 116 -8.60 16.95 -25.10
CA PRO A 116 -7.22 16.49 -24.98
C PRO A 116 -6.73 16.54 -23.53
#